data_AF-A0A970H119-F1
#
_entry.id   AF-A0A970H119-F1
#
_cell.length_a   1.000
_cell.length_b   1.000
_cell.length_c   1.000
_cell.angle_alpha   90.00
_cell.angle_beta   90.00
_cell.angle_gamma   90.00
#
_symmetry.space_group_name_H-M   'P 1'
#
loop_
_entity.id
_entity.type
_entity.pdbx_description
1 polymer ?
#
loop_
_entity_poly.entity_id
_entity_poly.type
_entity_poly.pdbx_seq_one_letter_code
_entity_poly.pdbx_strand_id
1 'polypeptide(L)'
;KNMSPEVLVKDPVNYQGDPPDYFQYVPFTWGNCFFGDRTVLEKILGRVIYEEDLRNFFSPTVKFYFRYDDIAELNDAVLDGYHPVKVRGSVSLSNLLVACVIPQEHKDGLRGYLSRDIKDRLVYADRSTCSTIWDWAETAYIAFVEFLDK
;
A
#
# COMPACT_ATOMS: atom_id res chain seq x y z
N LYS A 1 -11.68 -12.02 -8.65
CA LYS A 1 -11.36 -13.13 -9.57
C LYS A 1 -9.86 -13.38 -9.49
N ASN A 2 -9.41 -14.60 -9.21
CA ASN A 2 -7.99 -14.96 -9.32
C ASN A 2 -7.69 -15.25 -10.79
N MET A 3 -7.15 -14.26 -11.50
CA MET A 3 -6.67 -14.42 -12.88
C MET A 3 -5.25 -14.99 -12.85
N SER A 4 -4.85 -15.73 -13.89
CA SER A 4 -3.48 -16.22 -13.96
C SER A 4 -2.51 -15.06 -14.25
N PRO A 5 -1.26 -15.15 -13.80
CA PRO A 5 -0.20 -14.22 -14.18
C PRO A 5 -0.14 -13.87 -15.67
N GLU A 6 -0.28 -14.86 -16.54
CA GLU A 6 -0.20 -14.70 -18.00
C GLU A 6 -1.36 -13.88 -18.57
N VAL A 7 -2.51 -13.88 -17.88
CA VAL A 7 -3.65 -13.03 -18.20
C VAL A 7 -3.40 -11.62 -17.67
N LEU A 8 -2.91 -11.48 -16.43
CA LEU A 8 -2.65 -10.19 -15.79
C LEU A 8 -1.59 -9.36 -16.52
N VAL A 9 -0.59 -10.01 -17.14
CA VAL A 9 0.40 -9.31 -17.98
C VAL A 9 -0.25 -8.57 -19.14
N LYS A 10 -1.35 -9.10 -19.69
CA LYS A 10 -2.10 -8.52 -20.81
C LYS A 10 -3.22 -7.59 -20.34
N ASP A 11 -3.39 -7.42 -19.04
CA ASP A 11 -4.40 -6.53 -18.49
C ASP A 11 -4.06 -5.10 -18.91
N PRO A 12 -5.02 -4.34 -19.49
CA PRO A 12 -4.81 -2.93 -19.81
C PRO A 12 -4.30 -2.11 -18.62
N VAL A 13 -4.56 -2.53 -17.37
CA VAL A 13 -4.07 -1.83 -16.18
C VAL A 13 -2.62 -2.16 -15.77
N ASN A 14 -1.95 -3.09 -16.48
CA ASN A 14 -0.52 -3.37 -16.32
C ASN A 14 0.34 -2.33 -17.06
N TYR A 15 0.18 -1.06 -16.73
CA TYR A 15 0.85 0.05 -17.44
C TYR A 15 2.38 0.03 -17.33
N GLN A 16 2.90 -0.56 -16.27
CA GLN A 16 4.34 -0.65 -16.02
C GLN A 16 4.99 -1.81 -16.77
N GLY A 17 4.19 -2.68 -17.41
CA GLY A 17 4.70 -3.85 -18.12
C GLY A 17 5.26 -4.88 -17.17
N ASP A 18 4.65 -5.04 -15.99
CA ASP A 18 5.09 -5.97 -14.97
C ASP A 18 5.10 -7.40 -15.54
N PRO A 19 6.17 -8.19 -15.29
CA PRO A 19 6.28 -9.55 -15.78
C PRO A 19 5.30 -10.49 -15.05
N PRO A 20 5.01 -11.69 -15.59
CA PRO A 20 4.05 -12.61 -14.98
C PRO A 20 4.36 -12.91 -13.50
N ASP A 21 5.63 -13.13 -13.17
CA ASP A 21 6.02 -13.47 -11.81
C ASP A 21 5.71 -12.36 -10.80
N TYR A 22 5.66 -11.08 -11.20
CA TYR A 22 5.27 -9.96 -10.33
C TYR A 22 3.92 -10.19 -9.65
N PHE A 23 2.94 -10.69 -10.39
CA PHE A 23 1.59 -10.96 -9.89
C PHE A 23 1.49 -12.13 -8.93
N GLN A 24 2.58 -12.85 -8.70
CA GLN A 24 2.66 -13.93 -7.72
C GLN A 24 3.11 -13.45 -6.34
N TYR A 25 3.45 -12.17 -6.18
CA TYR A 25 3.98 -11.62 -4.94
C TYR A 25 3.17 -10.44 -4.42
N VAL A 26 3.24 -10.25 -3.11
CA VAL A 26 2.93 -9.00 -2.43
C VAL A 26 4.26 -8.25 -2.23
N PRO A 27 4.58 -7.22 -3.03
CA PRO A 27 5.78 -6.42 -2.84
C PRO A 27 5.59 -5.42 -1.70
N PHE A 28 6.61 -5.27 -0.86
CA PHE A 28 6.67 -4.25 0.18
C PHE A 28 7.64 -3.14 -0.20
N THR A 29 7.45 -1.97 0.41
CA THR A 29 8.32 -0.80 0.26
C THR A 29 8.59 -0.18 1.62
N TRP A 30 9.52 0.78 1.69
CA TRP A 30 9.77 1.52 2.93
C TRP A 30 8.56 2.38 3.33
N GLY A 31 8.38 2.61 4.63
CA GLY A 31 7.15 3.19 5.19
C GLY A 31 6.76 4.57 4.65
N ASN A 32 7.74 5.38 4.24
CA ASN A 32 7.52 6.71 3.65
C ASN A 32 7.47 6.70 2.11
N CYS A 33 7.39 5.52 1.49
CA CYS A 33 7.35 5.38 0.05
C CYS A 33 5.96 5.74 -0.52
N PHE A 34 5.93 6.46 -1.64
CA PHE A 34 4.71 6.88 -2.35
C PHE A 34 4.41 6.05 -3.61
N PHE A 35 5.28 5.10 -3.97
CA PHE A 35 5.10 4.31 -5.21
C PHE A 35 3.82 3.47 -5.20
N GLY A 36 3.38 2.98 -4.03
CA GLY A 36 2.13 2.26 -3.90
C GLY A 36 0.92 3.14 -4.28
N ASP A 37 0.90 4.37 -3.78
CA ASP A 37 -0.14 5.36 -4.09
C ASP A 37 -0.13 5.72 -5.58
N ARG A 38 1.07 5.87 -6.18
CA ARG A 38 1.25 6.09 -7.62
C ARG A 38 0.59 4.97 -8.43
N THR A 39 0.85 3.71 -8.08
CA THR A 39 0.28 2.55 -8.78
C THR A 39 -1.25 2.52 -8.68
N VAL A 40 -1.82 2.91 -7.53
CA VAL A 40 -3.28 3.03 -7.38
C VAL A 40 -3.83 4.13 -8.29
N LEU A 41 -3.17 5.27 -8.36
CA LEU A 41 -3.59 6.39 -9.20
C LEU A 41 -3.51 6.07 -10.69
N GLU A 42 -2.45 5.39 -11.14
CA GLU A 42 -2.34 4.88 -12.53
C GLU A 42 -3.52 3.98 -12.90
N LYS A 43 -3.94 3.10 -11.99
CA LYS A 43 -5.12 2.23 -12.19
C LYS A 43 -6.43 3.01 -12.24
N ILE A 44 -6.58 4.05 -11.42
CA ILE A 44 -7.78 4.90 -11.42
C ILE A 44 -7.87 5.70 -12.73
N LEU A 45 -6.75 6.27 -13.19
CA LEU A 45 -6.71 7.10 -14.40
C LEU A 45 -6.65 6.28 -15.69
N GLY A 46 -6.31 5.00 -15.59
CA GLY A 46 -6.25 4.10 -16.74
C GLY A 46 -5.10 4.43 -17.70
N ARG A 47 -3.99 5.00 -17.20
CA ARG A 47 -2.82 5.37 -18.00
C ARG A 47 -1.58 5.56 -17.13
N VAL A 48 -0.42 5.63 -17.77
CA VAL A 48 0.81 6.15 -17.14
C VAL A 48 0.58 7.60 -16.69
N ILE A 49 1.07 7.93 -15.51
CA ILE A 49 0.91 9.25 -14.90
C ILE A 49 2.24 10.01 -14.79
N TYR A 50 2.16 11.32 -14.87
CA TYR A 50 3.27 12.26 -14.80
C TYR A 50 3.19 13.11 -13.53
N GLU A 51 4.19 13.95 -13.27
CA GLU A 51 4.28 14.72 -12.03
C GLU A 51 3.03 15.60 -11.77
N GLU A 52 2.48 16.20 -12.83
CA GLU A 52 1.26 17.01 -12.72
C GLU A 52 0.05 16.18 -12.25
N ASP A 53 -0.03 14.90 -12.65
CA ASP A 53 -1.13 14.03 -12.24
C ASP A 53 -1.06 13.70 -10.75
N LEU A 54 0.15 13.55 -10.21
CA LEU A 54 0.39 13.29 -8.78
C LEU A 54 -0.09 14.44 -7.89
N ARG A 55 -0.23 15.64 -8.46
CA ARG A 55 -0.77 16.83 -7.79
C ARG A 55 -2.27 16.98 -8.08
N ASN A 56 -2.66 16.93 -9.35
CA ASN A 56 -4.02 17.25 -9.81
C ASN A 56 -5.05 16.17 -9.47
N PHE A 57 -4.62 14.92 -9.39
CA PHE A 57 -5.49 13.76 -9.10
C PHE A 57 -5.08 13.06 -7.80
N PHE A 58 -4.40 13.79 -6.92
CA PHE A 58 -4.02 13.28 -5.61
C PHE A 58 -5.24 12.70 -4.87
N SER A 59 -5.11 11.44 -4.47
CA SER A 59 -6.07 10.76 -3.62
C SER A 59 -5.29 10.00 -2.54
N PRO A 60 -5.50 10.30 -1.25
CA PRO A 60 -4.76 9.65 -0.18
C PRO A 60 -5.19 8.17 -0.08
N THR A 61 -4.24 7.25 -0.11
CA THR A 61 -4.54 5.82 0.01
C THR A 61 -4.40 5.32 1.45
N VAL A 62 -5.06 4.22 1.77
CA VAL A 62 -4.82 3.47 3.00
C VAL A 62 -3.41 2.87 2.97
N LYS A 63 -2.66 3.00 4.08
CA LYS A 63 -1.30 2.48 4.24
C LYS A 63 -1.28 1.36 5.27
N PHE A 64 -0.65 0.24 4.93
CA PHE A 64 -0.47 -0.88 5.85
C PHE A 64 1.01 -0.97 6.24
N TYR A 65 1.29 -0.90 7.54
CA TYR A 65 2.64 -0.94 8.09
C TYR A 65 2.93 -2.28 8.73
N PHE A 66 4.12 -2.79 8.43
CA PHE A 66 4.64 -4.07 8.91
C PHE A 66 6.07 -3.86 9.39
N ARG A 67 6.54 -4.73 10.29
CA ARG A 67 7.97 -4.75 10.63
C ARG A 67 8.73 -5.49 9.55
N TYR A 68 9.83 -4.91 9.10
CA TYR A 68 10.66 -5.54 8.07
C TYR A 68 11.15 -6.92 8.50
N ASP A 69 11.66 -7.05 9.72
CA ASP A 69 12.19 -8.31 10.25
C ASP A 69 11.12 -9.42 10.27
N ASP A 70 9.90 -9.11 10.75
CA ASP A 70 8.79 -10.07 10.78
C ASP A 70 8.38 -10.55 9.37
N ILE A 71 8.43 -9.68 8.36
CA ILE A 71 8.11 -10.06 6.97
C ILE A 71 9.25 -10.84 6.33
N ALA A 72 10.50 -10.47 6.61
CA ALA A 72 11.69 -11.10 6.03
C ALA A 72 11.88 -12.55 6.54
N GLU A 73 11.33 -12.88 7.71
CA GLU A 73 11.38 -14.23 8.29
C GLU A 73 10.31 -15.19 7.75
N LEU A 74 9.36 -14.72 6.93
CA LEU A 74 8.35 -15.61 6.34
C LEU A 74 9.00 -16.59 5.36
N ASN A 75 8.55 -17.86 5.39
CA ASN A 75 9.05 -18.90 4.49
C ASN A 75 8.94 -18.55 3.00
N ASP A 76 7.93 -17.75 2.64
CA ASP A 76 7.64 -17.32 1.27
C ASP A 76 8.21 -15.93 0.93
N ALA A 77 9.04 -15.36 1.82
CA ALA A 77 9.72 -14.09 1.58
C ALA A 77 10.87 -14.24 0.56
N VAL A 78 11.02 -13.24 -0.29
CA VAL A 78 12.06 -13.15 -1.31
C VAL A 78 12.71 -11.77 -1.25
N LEU A 79 14.03 -11.76 -1.26
CA LEU A 79 14.87 -10.56 -1.35
C LEU A 79 15.48 -10.52 -2.76
N ASP A 80 14.94 -9.65 -3.63
CA ASP A 80 15.35 -9.55 -5.04
C ASP A 80 16.35 -8.42 -5.31
N GLY A 81 16.74 -7.66 -4.28
CA GLY A 81 17.65 -6.52 -4.37
C GLY A 81 17.00 -5.24 -4.91
N TYR A 82 15.71 -5.28 -5.27
CA TYR A 82 14.93 -4.13 -5.74
C TYR A 82 13.88 -3.71 -4.71
N HIS A 83 13.00 -4.64 -4.31
CA HIS A 83 12.10 -4.45 -3.19
C HIS A 83 12.83 -4.78 -1.89
N PRO A 84 12.57 -4.06 -0.78
CA PRO A 84 13.06 -4.46 0.54
C PRO A 84 12.75 -5.93 0.84
N VAL A 85 11.50 -6.35 0.59
CA VAL A 85 11.04 -7.72 0.67
C VAL A 85 9.77 -7.89 -0.17
N LYS A 86 9.56 -9.06 -0.75
CA LYS A 86 8.28 -9.45 -1.35
C LYS A 86 7.89 -10.84 -0.88
N VAL A 87 6.60 -11.10 -0.68
CA VAL A 87 6.11 -12.40 -0.17
C VAL A 87 5.29 -13.07 -1.26
N ARG A 88 5.60 -14.33 -1.57
CA ARG A 88 4.83 -15.09 -2.56
C ARG A 88 3.42 -15.39 -2.04
N GLY A 89 2.41 -15.19 -2.88
CA GLY A 89 1.02 -15.48 -2.56
C GLY A 89 0.35 -14.37 -1.75
N SER A 90 0.33 -14.48 -0.42
CA SER A 90 -0.47 -13.61 0.43
C SER A 90 0.18 -13.36 1.80
N VAL A 91 -0.17 -12.23 2.43
CA VAL A 91 0.29 -11.87 3.77
C VAL A 91 -0.91 -11.69 4.71
N SER A 92 -0.83 -12.28 5.90
CA SER A 92 -1.89 -12.19 6.90
C SER A 92 -1.85 -10.84 7.62
N LEU A 93 -2.92 -10.06 7.48
CA LEU A 93 -3.08 -8.80 8.22
C LEU A 93 -3.34 -9.03 9.71
N SER A 94 -3.98 -10.14 10.10
CA SER A 94 -4.28 -10.38 11.53
C SER A 94 -3.01 -10.55 12.35
N ASN A 95 -1.97 -11.15 11.77
CA ASN A 95 -0.77 -11.56 12.51
C ASN A 95 0.36 -10.53 12.41
N LEU A 96 0.56 -9.94 11.23
CA LEU A 96 1.79 -9.18 10.94
C LEU A 96 1.57 -7.67 10.84
N LEU A 97 0.32 -7.24 10.67
CA LEU A 97 0.02 -5.82 10.58
C LEU A 97 0.37 -5.15 11.92
N VAL A 98 1.13 -4.07 11.84
CA VAL A 98 1.45 -3.21 12.99
C VAL A 98 0.43 -2.09 13.08
N ALA A 99 0.22 -1.37 11.98
CA ALA A 99 -0.74 -0.28 11.89
C ALA A 99 -1.36 -0.23 10.49
N CYS A 100 -2.62 0.17 10.41
CA CYS A 100 -3.32 0.55 9.19
C CYS A 100 -3.70 2.01 9.29
N VAL A 101 -2.99 2.86 8.55
CA VAL A 101 -3.26 4.30 8.52
C VAL A 101 -4.28 4.59 7.43
N ILE A 102 -5.41 5.16 7.83
CA ILE A 102 -6.58 5.44 7.00
C ILE A 102 -6.76 6.96 6.94
N PRO A 103 -6.98 7.55 5.75
CA PRO A 103 -7.40 8.94 5.63
C PRO A 103 -8.69 9.19 6.43
N GLN A 104 -8.71 10.21 7.28
CA GLN A 104 -9.81 10.47 8.21
C GLN A 104 -11.18 10.50 7.51
N GLU A 105 -11.27 11.03 6.28
CA GLU A 105 -12.50 11.08 5.49
C GLU A 105 -13.05 9.71 5.08
N HIS A 106 -12.22 8.66 5.10
CA HIS A 106 -12.61 7.30 4.75
C HIS A 106 -12.98 6.45 5.96
N LYS A 107 -12.88 7.02 7.17
CA LYS A 107 -13.20 6.34 8.43
C LYS A 107 -14.56 5.67 8.37
N ASP A 108 -15.61 6.43 8.09
CA ASP A 108 -16.98 5.88 8.14
C ASP A 108 -17.28 4.93 6.98
N GLY A 109 -16.72 5.21 5.80
CA GLY A 109 -16.88 4.35 4.62
C GLY A 109 -16.26 2.96 4.77
N LEU A 110 -15.18 2.83 5.56
CA LEU A 110 -14.47 1.57 5.75
C LEU A 110 -14.94 0.75 6.96
N ARG A 111 -15.65 1.36 7.93
CA ARG A 111 -16.06 0.69 9.18
C ARG A 111 -16.71 -0.68 9.02
N GLY A 112 -17.51 -0.89 7.97
CA GLY A 112 -18.22 -2.15 7.70
C GLY A 112 -17.37 -3.25 7.06
N TYR A 113 -16.21 -2.90 6.50
CA TYR A 113 -15.32 -3.81 5.77
C TYR A 113 -14.10 -4.24 6.58
N LEU A 114 -13.80 -3.54 7.67
CA LEU A 114 -12.61 -3.81 8.50
C LEU A 114 -12.87 -4.98 9.45
N SER A 115 -11.96 -5.95 9.45
CA SER A 115 -11.99 -7.07 10.40
C SER A 115 -11.92 -6.54 11.84
N ARG A 116 -12.57 -7.25 12.76
CA ARG A 116 -12.50 -6.91 14.20
C ARG A 116 -11.08 -7.05 14.73
N ASP A 117 -10.31 -7.98 14.18
CA ASP A 117 -8.97 -8.35 14.67
C ASP A 117 -7.92 -7.27 14.40
N ILE A 118 -8.20 -6.28 13.57
CA ILE A 118 -7.28 -5.17 13.26
C ILE A 118 -7.71 -3.84 13.87
N LYS A 119 -8.82 -3.80 14.62
CA LYS A 119 -9.42 -2.53 15.10
C LYS A 119 -8.46 -1.69 15.94
N ASP A 120 -7.67 -2.33 16.79
CA ASP A 120 -6.72 -1.65 17.69
C ASP A 120 -5.46 -1.17 16.96
N ARG A 121 -5.34 -1.50 15.67
CA ARG A 121 -4.25 -1.10 14.78
C ARG A 121 -4.69 -0.05 13.76
N LEU A 122 -5.93 0.42 13.83
CA LEU A 122 -6.45 1.45 12.93
C LEU A 122 -6.01 2.83 13.43
N VAL A 123 -5.27 3.54 12.58
CA VAL A 123 -4.84 4.91 12.81
C VAL A 123 -5.56 5.78 11.79
N TYR A 124 -6.18 6.87 12.23
CA TYR A 124 -6.79 7.82 11.32
C TYR A 124 -5.94 9.08 11.26
N ALA A 125 -5.47 9.41 10.06
CA ALA A 125 -4.62 10.57 9.83
C ALA A 125 -5.42 11.66 9.08
N ASP A 126 -5.28 12.89 9.53
CA ASP A 126 -5.85 14.04 8.84
C ASP A 126 -5.00 14.36 7.60
N ARG A 127 -5.65 14.43 6.44
CA ARG A 127 -5.00 14.79 5.18
C ARG A 127 -5.24 16.24 4.78
N SER A 128 -5.92 17.04 5.60
CA SER A 128 -6.35 18.41 5.26
C SER A 128 -5.20 19.33 4.83
N THR A 129 -3.98 19.07 5.30
CA THR A 129 -2.75 19.78 4.95
C THR A 129 -1.99 19.16 3.78
N CYS A 130 -2.38 17.98 3.30
CA CYS A 130 -1.73 17.29 2.18
C CYS A 130 -2.21 17.86 0.85
N SER A 131 -1.27 18.38 0.07
CA SER A 131 -1.50 18.87 -1.30
C SER A 131 -1.02 17.88 -2.36
N THR A 132 -0.17 16.94 -1.98
CA THR A 132 0.45 15.97 -2.87
C THR A 132 0.51 14.56 -2.28
N ILE A 133 0.82 13.59 -3.14
CA ILE A 133 1.09 12.20 -2.75
C ILE A 133 2.28 12.06 -1.80
N TRP A 134 3.27 12.96 -1.90
CA TRP A 134 4.43 12.99 -1.01
C TRP A 134 4.03 13.46 0.39
N ASP A 135 3.25 14.54 0.46
CA ASP A 135 2.72 15.05 1.74
C ASP A 135 1.94 13.96 2.47
N TRP A 136 1.16 13.17 1.73
CA TRP A 136 0.42 12.04 2.30
C TRP A 136 1.33 10.91 2.78
N ALA A 137 2.34 10.52 1.98
CA ALA A 137 3.27 9.47 2.38
C ALA A 137 4.01 9.85 3.67
N GLU A 138 4.40 11.11 3.84
CA GLU A 138 5.02 11.61 5.07
C GLU A 138 4.03 11.70 6.23
N THR A 139 2.84 12.28 6.00
CA THR A 139 1.79 12.41 7.03
C THR A 139 1.36 11.05 7.58
N ALA A 140 1.15 10.07 6.70
CA ALA A 140 0.79 8.73 7.10
C ALA A 140 1.93 8.03 7.85
N TYR A 141 3.19 8.30 7.49
CA TYR A 141 4.35 7.74 8.19
C TYR A 141 4.50 8.34 9.58
N ILE A 142 4.34 9.66 9.73
CA ILE A 142 4.33 10.34 11.04
C ILE A 142 3.21 9.78 11.92
N ALA A 143 1.99 9.66 11.41
CA ALA A 143 0.87 9.11 12.16
C ALA A 143 1.12 7.66 12.63
N PHE A 144 1.84 6.87 11.81
CA PHE A 144 2.30 5.54 12.20
C PHE A 144 3.34 5.58 13.32
N VAL A 145 4.35 6.44 13.23
CA VAL A 145 5.38 6.59 14.27
C VAL A 145 4.74 7.02 15.60
N GLU A 146 3.88 8.03 15.57
CA GLU A 146 3.13 8.48 16.76
C GLU A 146 2.21 7.41 17.34
N PHE A 147 1.76 6.44 16.53
CA PHE A 147 1.00 5.29 17.01
C PHE A 147 1.90 4.28 17.74
N LEU A 148 3.14 4.09 17.29
CA LEU A 148 4.10 3.20 17.96
C LEU A 148 4.58 3.72 19.32
N ASP A 149 4.60 5.04 19.49
CA ASP A 149 5.08 5.68 20.73
C ASP A 149 4.01 5.72 21.85
N LYS A 150 2.81 5.19 21.60
CA LYS A 150 1.70 5.11 22.57
C LYS A 150 1.67 3.78 23.32
#